data_AF-A0A0C3AI91-F1
#
_entry.id   AF-A0A0C3AI91-F1
#
_cell.length_a   1.000
_cell.length_b   1.000
_cell.length_c   1.000
_cell.angle_alpha   90.00
_cell.angle_beta   90.00
_cell.angle_gamma   90.00
#
_symmetry.space_group_name_H-M   'P 1'
#
loop_
_entity.id
_entity.type
_entity.pdbx_description
1 polymer ?
#
loop_
_entity_poly.entity_id
_entity_poly.type
_entity_poly.pdbx_seq_one_letter_code
_entity_poly.pdbx_strand_id
1 'polypeptide(L)'
;MLNFFIYIFWWDKPRNVECPIRVYKTSTASHEKWNPRWSGNWAERWIKIISSYTIGLQDDYVVLSEQHSIPMFWSGRMDIDHLAPATLGPAILGSAFGAIHCIAWSSAFSSRDELVLWRISCIAMITIPFIVASLCACIVAIEEMDRRDIERTKKTPRMETREKNPKMTRKKKGPSRRRKLRKAVIEICIISILFLLMMASFLLYIVSRIATLVIAFTSLRSLPPGALMTVEWTTFIPHVGSS
;
A
#
# COMPACT_ATOMS: atom_id res chain seq x y z
N MET A 1 -12.24 -16.60 -0.12
CA MET A 1 -12.81 -15.77 -1.19
C MET A 1 -11.79 -15.49 -2.30
N LEU A 2 -10.65 -14.84 -2.03
CA LEU A 2 -9.63 -14.54 -3.07
C LEU A 2 -9.14 -15.77 -3.86
N ASN A 3 -8.79 -16.86 -3.18
CA ASN A 3 -8.33 -18.10 -3.83
C ASN A 3 -9.36 -18.70 -4.79
N PHE A 4 -10.66 -18.62 -4.46
CA PHE A 4 -11.72 -19.15 -5.32
C PHE A 4 -11.79 -18.38 -6.64
N PHE A 5 -11.74 -17.04 -6.60
CA PHE A 5 -11.68 -16.22 -7.81
C PHE A 5 -10.39 -16.44 -8.61
N ILE A 6 -9.26 -16.64 -7.95
CA ILE A 6 -7.99 -16.98 -8.62
C ILE A 6 -8.13 -18.28 -9.42
N TYR A 7 -8.76 -19.32 -8.88
CA TYR A 7 -8.99 -20.57 -9.61
C TYR A 7 -9.98 -20.44 -10.78
N ILE A 8 -10.94 -19.50 -10.71
CA ILE A 8 -11.86 -19.21 -11.82
C ILE A 8 -11.13 -18.46 -12.94
N PHE A 9 -10.36 -17.42 -12.62
CA PHE A 9 -9.63 -16.64 -13.63
C PHE A 9 -8.36 -17.33 -14.13
N TRP A 10 -7.86 -18.33 -13.40
CA TRP A 10 -6.72 -19.17 -13.76
C TRP A 10 -7.16 -20.59 -14.12
N TRP A 11 -8.37 -20.72 -14.69
CA TRP A 11 -8.98 -22.00 -15.07
C TRP A 11 -8.09 -22.81 -16.01
N ASP A 12 -7.45 -22.13 -16.97
CA ASP A 12 -6.57 -22.72 -17.97
C ASP A 12 -5.10 -22.66 -17.55
N LYS A 13 -4.81 -22.93 -16.26
CA LYS A 13 -3.43 -23.04 -15.79
C LYS A 13 -2.74 -24.16 -16.58
N PRO A 14 -1.63 -23.92 -17.30
CA PRO A 14 -0.95 -24.95 -18.09
C PRO A 14 -0.51 -26.07 -17.15
N ARG A 15 -1.21 -27.21 -17.20
CA ARG A 15 -1.02 -28.32 -16.25
C ARG A 15 0.13 -29.26 -16.61
N ASN A 16 0.76 -29.08 -17.77
CA ASN A 16 1.88 -29.89 -18.24
C ASN A 16 3.12 -29.03 -18.53
N VAL A 17 3.76 -28.51 -17.49
CA VAL A 17 5.17 -28.11 -17.60
C VAL A 17 6.00 -29.39 -17.45
N GLU A 18 6.00 -30.24 -18.48
CA GLU A 18 6.73 -31.53 -18.48
C GLU A 18 8.25 -31.36 -18.38
N CYS A 19 8.75 -30.18 -18.79
CA CYS A 19 10.16 -29.86 -18.78
C CYS A 19 10.40 -28.55 -18.02
N PRO A 20 11.24 -28.53 -16.96
CA PRO A 20 11.67 -27.28 -16.37
C PRO A 20 12.46 -26.47 -17.40
N ILE A 21 12.02 -25.24 -17.69
CA ILE A 21 12.79 -24.32 -18.53
C ILE A 21 14.03 -23.91 -17.73
N ARG A 22 15.19 -24.38 -18.16
CA ARG A 22 16.47 -23.99 -17.55
C ARG A 22 16.85 -22.61 -18.08
N VAL A 23 16.64 -21.58 -17.26
CA VAL A 23 17.12 -20.22 -17.55
C VAL A 23 18.62 -20.17 -17.30
N TYR A 24 19.40 -20.13 -18.39
CA TYR A 24 20.84 -19.93 -18.29
C TYR A 24 21.12 -18.46 -18.00
N LYS A 25 21.81 -18.19 -16.88
CA LYS A 25 22.21 -16.83 -16.51
C LYS A 25 23.26 -16.35 -17.51
N THR A 26 22.91 -15.38 -18.35
CA THR A 26 23.88 -14.69 -19.22
C THR A 26 24.88 -13.96 -18.33
N SER A 27 26.16 -14.29 -18.47
CA SER A 27 27.28 -13.82 -17.63
C SER A 27 27.56 -12.31 -17.73
N THR A 28 26.74 -11.54 -18.43
CA THR A 28 26.94 -10.11 -18.70
C THR A 28 26.27 -9.18 -17.69
N ALA A 29 25.38 -9.66 -16.82
CA ALA A 29 24.88 -8.86 -15.72
C ALA A 29 25.80 -9.00 -14.50
N SER A 30 26.88 -8.22 -14.46
CA SER A 30 27.60 -7.95 -13.22
C SER A 30 26.68 -7.15 -12.31
N HIS A 31 25.71 -7.83 -11.68
CA HIS A 31 25.05 -7.27 -10.51
C HIS A 31 26.12 -7.10 -9.46
N GLU A 32 26.56 -5.87 -9.27
CA GLU A 32 27.25 -5.45 -8.07
C GLU A 32 26.42 -6.00 -6.91
N LYS A 33 26.99 -6.94 -6.14
CA LYS A 33 26.32 -7.55 -4.99
C LYS A 33 25.95 -6.39 -4.06
N TRP A 34 24.70 -5.95 -4.11
CA TRP A 34 24.16 -5.06 -3.12
C TRP A 34 24.17 -5.83 -1.81
N ASN A 35 25.21 -5.60 -1.02
CA ASN A 35 25.30 -6.09 0.33
C ASN A 35 24.72 -4.95 1.19
N PRO A 36 23.43 -5.01 1.58
CA PRO A 36 22.89 -4.00 2.47
C PRO A 36 23.72 -4.03 3.74
N ARG A 37 24.63 -3.07 3.89
CA ARG A 37 25.42 -2.94 5.10
C ARG A 37 24.42 -2.57 6.18
N TRP A 38 24.02 -3.56 6.98
CA TRP A 38 22.99 -3.43 8.02
C TRP A 38 23.50 -2.57 9.19
N SER A 39 23.77 -1.29 8.94
CA SER A 39 24.10 -0.33 9.99
C SER A 39 22.81 0.28 10.52
N GLY A 40 22.46 -0.04 11.77
CA GLY A 40 21.27 0.45 12.45
C GLY A 40 20.92 -0.42 13.66
N ASN A 41 20.12 0.13 14.57
CA ASN A 41 19.56 -0.62 15.70
C ASN A 41 18.48 -1.62 15.20
N TRP A 42 18.15 -2.63 16.01
CA TRP A 42 17.27 -3.74 15.59
C TRP A 42 15.86 -3.28 15.16
N ALA A 43 15.33 -2.24 15.82
CA ALA A 43 14.02 -1.68 15.53
C ALA A 43 13.98 -1.00 14.14
N GLU A 44 14.98 -0.19 13.80
CA GLU A 44 15.11 0.42 12.47
C GLU A 44 15.14 -0.63 11.36
N ARG A 45 15.77 -1.79 11.60
CA ARG A 45 15.80 -2.90 10.64
C ARG A 45 14.41 -3.46 10.38
N TRP A 46 13.67 -3.77 11.44
CA TRP A 46 12.31 -4.30 11.30
C TRP A 46 11.35 -3.31 10.67
N ILE A 47 11.45 -2.02 11.01
CA ILE A 47 10.65 -0.97 10.37
C ILE A 47 10.92 -0.92 8.86
N LYS A 48 12.19 -0.98 8.44
CA LYS A 48 12.57 -1.01 7.02
C LYS A 48 12.04 -2.24 6.29
N ILE A 49 12.11 -3.41 6.91
CA ILE A 49 11.57 -4.65 6.35
C ILE A 49 10.05 -4.53 6.20
N ILE A 50 9.33 -4.16 7.27
CA ILE A 50 7.87 -4.08 7.22
C ILE A 50 7.42 -3.05 6.17
N SER A 51 8.06 -1.87 6.13
CA SER A 51 7.73 -0.84 5.15
C SER A 51 8.00 -1.32 3.72
N SER A 52 9.13 -1.96 3.43
CA SER A 52 9.45 -2.46 2.09
C SER A 52 8.48 -3.54 1.61
N TYR A 53 8.09 -4.47 2.49
CA TYR A 53 7.07 -5.46 2.17
C TYR A 53 5.69 -4.84 1.95
N THR A 54 5.34 -3.79 2.70
CA THR A 54 4.03 -3.11 2.57
C THR A 54 3.90 -2.39 1.22
N ILE A 55 5.00 -1.84 0.69
CA ILE A 55 5.01 -1.10 -0.59
C ILE A 55 5.43 -1.97 -1.79
N GLY A 56 5.72 -3.26 -1.58
CA GLY A 56 6.13 -4.18 -2.65
C GLY A 56 7.60 -4.05 -3.09
N LEU A 57 8.45 -3.35 -2.34
CA LEU A 57 9.90 -3.23 -2.58
C LEU A 57 10.71 -4.33 -1.88
N GLN A 58 10.15 -5.54 -1.76
CA GLN A 58 10.81 -6.69 -1.12
C GLN A 58 12.06 -7.18 -1.87
N ASP A 59 12.17 -6.85 -3.16
CA ASP A 59 13.23 -7.33 -4.06
C ASP A 59 14.63 -6.85 -3.66
N ASP A 60 14.73 -5.71 -2.97
CA ASP A 60 16.02 -5.21 -2.47
C ASP A 60 16.52 -5.99 -1.23
N TYR A 61 15.68 -6.84 -0.62
CA TYR A 61 15.96 -7.57 0.61
C TYR A 61 16.13 -9.08 0.42
N VAL A 62 15.80 -9.63 -0.75
CA VAL A 62 15.86 -11.07 -1.02
C VAL A 62 16.84 -11.36 -2.14
N VAL A 63 17.92 -12.08 -1.82
CA VAL A 63 18.86 -12.59 -2.83
C VAL A 63 18.28 -13.88 -3.43
N LEU A 64 17.58 -13.75 -4.56
CA LEU A 64 16.90 -14.88 -5.22
C LEU A 64 17.84 -16.03 -5.59
N SER A 65 19.11 -15.75 -5.89
CA SER A 65 20.08 -16.80 -6.22
C SER A 65 20.41 -17.73 -5.05
N GLU A 66 20.07 -17.34 -3.82
CA GLU A 66 20.27 -18.14 -2.61
C GLU A 66 18.96 -18.82 -2.15
N GLN A 67 17.84 -18.58 -2.84
CA GLN A 67 16.54 -19.17 -2.50
C GLN A 67 16.23 -20.39 -3.37
N HIS A 68 15.73 -21.46 -2.75
CA HIS A 68 15.34 -22.69 -3.45
C HIS A 68 14.00 -22.59 -4.19
N SER A 69 13.20 -21.57 -3.89
CA SER A 69 11.91 -21.31 -4.54
C SER A 69 11.57 -19.83 -4.50
N ILE A 70 10.75 -19.40 -5.46
CA ILE A 70 10.27 -18.02 -5.53
C ILE A 70 9.19 -17.82 -4.44
N PRO A 71 9.28 -16.78 -3.60
CA PRO A 71 8.28 -16.48 -2.58
C PRO A 71 6.87 -16.31 -3.17
N MET A 72 5.84 -16.71 -2.41
CA MET A 72 4.43 -16.73 -2.85
C MET A 72 3.87 -15.35 -3.28
N PHE A 73 4.49 -14.26 -2.85
CA PHE A 73 4.06 -12.88 -3.15
C PHE A 73 5.09 -12.11 -3.97
N TRP A 74 5.96 -12.80 -4.71
CA TRP A 74 7.00 -12.16 -5.51
C TRP A 74 6.41 -11.52 -6.78
N SER A 75 6.42 -10.20 -6.85
CA SER A 75 5.93 -9.42 -8.00
C SER A 75 7.04 -8.94 -8.95
N GLY A 76 8.30 -9.21 -8.61
CA GLY A 76 9.46 -8.71 -9.34
C GLY A 76 9.79 -7.24 -9.04
N ARG A 77 10.95 -6.80 -9.57
CA ARG A 77 11.53 -5.51 -9.22
C ARG A 77 10.74 -4.42 -9.92
N MET A 78 9.95 -3.72 -9.11
CA MET A 78 9.22 -2.56 -9.57
C MET A 78 10.19 -1.39 -9.77
N ASP A 79 10.14 -0.78 -10.95
CA ASP A 79 10.77 0.52 -11.14
C ASP A 79 10.04 1.55 -10.25
N ILE A 80 10.78 2.50 -9.69
CA ILE A 80 10.26 3.47 -8.72
C ILE A 80 9.15 4.32 -9.36
N ASP A 81 9.21 4.54 -10.67
CA ASP A 81 8.21 5.27 -11.45
C ASP A 81 6.84 4.55 -11.51
N HIS A 82 6.81 3.23 -11.29
CA HIS A 82 5.59 2.43 -11.25
C HIS A 82 5.03 2.18 -9.84
N LEU A 83 5.73 2.66 -8.80
CA LEU A 83 5.36 2.46 -7.40
C LEU A 83 4.05 3.18 -7.00
N ALA A 84 3.84 4.40 -7.52
CA ALA A 84 2.60 5.15 -7.27
C ALA A 84 1.36 4.47 -7.91
N PRO A 85 1.38 4.04 -9.19
CA PRO A 85 0.31 3.21 -9.75
C PRO A 85 0.05 1.92 -8.96
N ALA A 86 1.10 1.24 -8.50
CA ALA A 86 1.00 -0.03 -7.78
C ALA A 86 0.40 0.10 -6.38
N THR A 87 0.45 1.29 -5.78
CA THR A 87 -0.21 1.57 -4.50
C THR A 87 -1.65 2.06 -4.68
N LEU A 88 -1.93 2.81 -5.74
CA LEU A 88 -3.26 3.33 -6.06
C LEU A 88 -4.25 2.23 -6.47
N GLY A 89 -3.84 1.27 -7.28
CA GLY A 89 -4.71 0.19 -7.76
C GLY A 89 -5.38 -0.62 -6.63
N PRO A 90 -4.61 -1.19 -5.70
CA PRO A 90 -5.15 -1.90 -4.54
C PRO A 90 -6.04 -1.03 -3.65
N ALA A 91 -5.70 0.25 -3.48
CA ALA A 91 -6.51 1.18 -2.70
C ALA A 91 -7.88 1.42 -3.33
N ILE A 92 -7.92 1.67 -4.66
CA ILE A 92 -9.17 1.83 -5.41
C ILE A 92 -10.04 0.58 -5.30
N LEU A 93 -9.45 -0.60 -5.53
CA LEU A 93 -10.16 -1.87 -5.44
C LEU A 93 -10.71 -2.12 -4.02
N GLY A 94 -9.89 -1.88 -3.00
CA GLY A 94 -10.28 -2.03 -1.60
C GLY A 94 -11.42 -1.09 -1.20
N SER A 95 -11.33 0.18 -1.61
CA SER A 95 -12.36 1.19 -1.36
C SER A 95 -13.65 0.90 -2.14
N ALA A 96 -13.58 0.45 -3.40
CA ALA A 96 -14.73 0.04 -4.18
C ALA A 96 -15.46 -1.13 -3.51
N PHE A 97 -14.72 -2.14 -3.04
CA PHE A 97 -15.30 -3.25 -2.29
C PHE A 97 -15.91 -2.79 -0.95
N GLY A 98 -15.31 -1.79 -0.28
CA GLY A 98 -15.91 -1.12 0.89
C GLY A 98 -17.23 -0.42 0.56
N ALA A 99 -17.30 0.28 -0.58
CA ALA A 99 -18.45 1.06 -1.01
C ALA A 99 -19.69 0.21 -1.32
N ILE A 100 -19.52 -1.04 -1.74
CA ILE A 100 -20.65 -1.97 -1.95
C ILE A 100 -21.49 -2.14 -0.67
N HIS A 101 -20.86 -2.10 0.51
CA HIS A 101 -21.58 -2.22 1.78
C HIS A 101 -22.48 -1.00 2.08
N CYS A 102 -22.27 0.14 1.41
CA CYS A 102 -23.16 1.29 1.49
C CYS A 102 -24.53 1.05 0.82
N ILE A 103 -24.72 -0.03 0.05
CA ILE A 103 -26.06 -0.39 -0.47
C ILE A 103 -27.05 -0.56 0.68
N ALA A 104 -26.60 -1.10 1.82
CA ALA A 104 -27.41 -1.30 3.02
C ALA A 104 -27.47 -0.05 3.94
N TRP A 105 -27.14 1.15 3.44
CA TRP A 105 -27.03 2.37 4.26
C TRP A 105 -28.30 2.74 5.01
N SER A 106 -29.46 2.51 4.38
CA SER A 106 -30.80 2.77 4.92
C SER A 106 -31.54 1.50 5.34
N SER A 107 -30.85 0.37 5.43
CA SER A 107 -31.47 -0.90 5.85
C SER A 107 -31.95 -0.83 7.31
N ALA A 108 -33.01 -1.58 7.61
CA ALA A 108 -33.47 -1.79 8.97
C ALA A 108 -32.56 -2.79 9.68
N PHE A 109 -31.88 -2.35 10.74
CA PHE A 109 -31.06 -3.20 11.62
C PHE A 109 -31.77 -3.43 12.94
N SER A 110 -31.34 -4.46 13.68
CA SER A 110 -31.97 -4.84 14.94
C SER A 110 -31.76 -3.79 16.04
N SER A 111 -30.66 -3.01 15.98
CA SER A 111 -30.42 -1.88 16.88
C SER A 111 -29.88 -0.63 16.18
N ARG A 112 -30.03 0.53 16.84
CA ARG A 112 -29.44 1.81 16.40
C ARG A 112 -27.91 1.75 16.38
N ASP A 113 -27.32 1.07 17.35
CA ASP A 113 -25.87 0.99 17.51
C ASP A 113 -25.25 0.14 16.39
N GLU A 114 -25.90 -0.96 15.99
CA GLU A 114 -25.50 -1.75 14.82
C GLU A 114 -25.52 -0.94 13.52
N LEU A 115 -26.58 -0.14 13.31
CA LEU A 115 -26.68 0.73 12.14
C LEU A 115 -25.57 1.80 12.12
N VAL A 116 -25.29 2.44 13.26
CA VAL A 116 -24.22 3.44 13.34
C VAL A 116 -22.85 2.80 13.12
N LEU A 117 -22.60 1.65 13.76
CA LEU A 117 -21.35 0.91 13.60
C LEU A 117 -21.15 0.43 12.16
N TRP A 118 -22.21 -0.03 11.48
CA TRP A 118 -22.19 -0.37 10.06
C TRP A 118 -21.75 0.81 9.20
N ARG A 119 -22.38 1.98 9.39
CA ARG A 119 -22.08 3.19 8.61
C ARG A 119 -20.65 3.68 8.82
N ILE A 120 -20.21 3.74 10.09
CA ILE A 120 -18.83 4.12 10.43
C ILE A 120 -17.85 3.15 9.78
N SER A 121 -18.12 1.85 9.84
CA SER A 121 -17.26 0.82 9.24
C SER A 121 -17.21 0.94 7.71
N CYS A 122 -18.33 1.23 7.04
CA CYS A 122 -18.36 1.46 5.59
C CYS A 122 -17.51 2.68 5.20
N ILE A 123 -17.69 3.81 5.89
CA ILE A 123 -16.88 5.01 5.66
C ILE A 123 -15.39 4.72 5.89
N ALA A 124 -15.05 4.04 6.99
CA ALA A 124 -13.68 3.68 7.31
C ALA A 124 -13.04 2.78 6.23
N MET A 125 -13.78 1.79 5.72
CA MET A 125 -13.29 0.90 4.65
C MET A 125 -13.07 1.63 3.31
N ILE A 126 -13.78 2.73 3.06
CA ILE A 126 -13.58 3.56 1.87
C ILE A 126 -12.39 4.51 2.08
N THR A 127 -12.36 5.23 3.20
CA THR A 127 -11.41 6.33 3.42
C THR A 127 -10.01 5.87 3.82
N ILE A 128 -9.89 4.83 4.65
CA ILE A 128 -8.59 4.36 5.16
C ILE A 128 -7.63 3.96 4.02
N PRO A 129 -8.03 3.13 3.03
CA PRO A 129 -7.13 2.78 1.93
C PRO A 129 -6.67 4.00 1.11
N PHE A 130 -7.55 4.97 0.87
CA PHE A 130 -7.19 6.22 0.16
C PHE A 130 -6.22 7.08 0.96
N ILE A 131 -6.45 7.23 2.27
CA ILE A 131 -5.57 8.01 3.16
C ILE A 131 -4.18 7.35 3.19
N VAL A 132 -4.10 6.03 3.38
CA VAL A 132 -2.84 5.31 3.43
C VAL A 132 -2.10 5.39 2.09
N ALA A 133 -2.78 5.16 0.96
CA ALA A 133 -2.15 5.26 -0.37
C ALA A 133 -1.63 6.68 -0.66
N SER A 134 -2.41 7.70 -0.30
CA SER A 134 -2.00 9.10 -0.47
C SER A 134 -0.81 9.45 0.41
N LEU A 135 -0.80 9.00 1.67
CA LEU A 135 0.33 9.20 2.58
C LEU A 135 1.61 8.52 2.05
N CYS A 136 1.50 7.27 1.58
CA CYS A 136 2.62 6.56 0.96
C CYS A 136 3.14 7.30 -0.28
N ALA A 137 2.25 7.74 -1.17
CA ALA A 137 2.64 8.50 -2.36
C ALA A 137 3.34 9.83 -2.00
N CYS A 138 2.84 10.53 -0.98
CA CYS A 138 3.48 11.74 -0.46
C CYS A 138 4.88 11.47 0.10
N ILE A 139 5.07 10.38 0.87
CA ILE A 139 6.39 10.00 1.42
C ILE A 139 7.37 9.75 0.28
N VAL A 140 6.99 8.94 -0.71
CA VAL A 140 7.83 8.63 -1.87
C VAL A 140 8.15 9.90 -2.67
N ALA A 141 7.17 10.79 -2.89
CA ALA A 141 7.38 12.04 -3.61
C ALA A 141 8.35 12.98 -2.87
N ILE A 142 8.27 13.03 -1.53
CA ILE A 142 9.20 13.82 -0.70
C ILE A 142 10.62 13.24 -0.79
N GLU A 143 10.76 11.92 -0.68
CA GLU A 143 12.07 11.24 -0.82
C GLU A 143 12.68 11.46 -2.21
N GLU A 144 11.86 11.43 -3.25
CA GLU A 144 12.32 11.66 -4.62
C GLU A 144 12.71 13.13 -4.85
N MET A 145 11.98 14.08 -4.27
CA MET A 145 12.35 15.50 -4.32
C MET A 145 13.70 15.74 -3.63
N ASP A 146 13.93 15.14 -2.45
CA ASP A 146 15.21 15.24 -1.74
C ASP A 146 16.36 14.60 -2.53
N ARG A 147 16.13 13.42 -3.14
CA ARG A 147 17.11 12.75 -4.01
C ARG A 147 17.52 13.66 -5.18
N ARG A 148 16.56 14.27 -5.88
CA ARG A 148 16.81 15.17 -7.01
C ARG A 148 17.60 16.41 -6.61
N ASP A 149 17.35 16.96 -5.43
CA ASP A 149 18.07 18.13 -4.92
C ASP A 149 19.53 17.79 -4.56
N ILE A 150 19.77 16.62 -3.97
CA ILE A 150 21.12 16.11 -3.72
C ILE A 150 21.87 15.90 -5.04
N GLU A 151 21.23 15.31 -6.05
CA GLU A 151 21.84 15.11 -7.37
C GLU A 151 22.15 16.42 -8.09
N ARG A 152 21.23 17.39 -8.08
CA ARG A 152 21.48 18.73 -8.64
C ARG A 152 22.70 19.37 -8.00
N THR A 153 22.79 19.33 -6.67
CA THR A 153 23.94 19.87 -5.92
C THR A 153 25.27 19.22 -6.32
N LYS A 154 25.28 17.93 -6.65
CA LYS A 154 26.48 17.21 -7.12
C LYS A 154 26.82 17.52 -8.58
N LYS A 155 25.82 17.72 -9.45
CA LYS A 155 25.99 17.97 -10.89
C LYS A 155 26.32 19.43 -11.21
N THR A 156 26.04 20.40 -10.34
CA THR A 156 26.48 21.79 -10.53
C THR A 156 28.01 21.80 -10.64
N PRO A 157 28.59 22.12 -11.82
CA PRO A 157 30.03 22.14 -11.97
C PRO A 157 30.57 23.18 -10.99
N ARG A 158 31.69 22.87 -10.35
CA ARG A 158 32.54 23.85 -9.66
C ARG A 158 33.21 24.78 -10.69
N MET A 159 32.40 25.38 -11.57
CA MET A 159 32.74 26.44 -12.51
C MET A 159 32.09 27.75 -12.05
N GLU A 160 32.07 27.99 -10.73
CA GLU A 160 32.09 29.37 -10.26
C GLU A 160 33.57 29.74 -10.16
N THR A 161 33.97 30.44 -11.22
CA THR A 161 35.21 31.15 -11.48
C THR A 161 36.14 31.24 -10.28
N ARG A 162 37.37 30.77 -10.48
CA ARG A 162 38.57 31.18 -9.73
C ARG A 162 38.84 32.68 -9.99
N GLU A 163 37.88 33.55 -9.74
CA GLU A 163 38.11 34.98 -9.62
C GLU A 163 38.37 35.24 -8.15
N LYS A 164 39.67 35.18 -7.80
CA LYS A 164 40.16 35.55 -6.47
C LYS A 164 39.95 37.05 -6.28
N ASN A 165 38.75 37.45 -5.90
CA ASN A 165 38.51 38.76 -5.30
C ASN A 165 38.80 38.60 -3.79
N PRO A 166 39.83 39.25 -3.20
CA PRO A 166 40.19 39.07 -1.79
C PRO A 166 39.24 39.87 -0.89
N LYS A 167 37.93 39.60 -0.99
CA LYS A 167 36.96 40.00 0.02
C LYS A 167 36.84 38.84 1.00
N MET A 168 37.43 39.05 2.17
CA MET A 168 37.33 38.23 3.38
C MET A 168 36.19 37.21 3.31
N THR A 169 36.51 35.98 2.87
CA THR A 169 35.54 34.89 2.84
C THR A 169 35.25 34.52 4.29
N ARG A 170 34.22 35.15 4.84
CA ARG A 170 33.68 34.82 6.16
C ARG A 170 33.35 33.33 6.15
N LYS A 171 34.20 32.50 6.76
CA LYS A 171 33.94 31.06 6.94
C LYS A 171 32.53 30.94 7.52
N LYS A 172 31.55 30.51 6.71
CA LYS A 172 30.20 30.24 7.21
C LYS A 172 30.35 29.15 8.27
N LYS A 173 30.22 29.53 9.55
CA LYS A 173 30.23 28.57 10.66
C LYS A 173 29.11 27.56 10.38
N GLY A 174 29.49 26.30 10.19
CA GLY A 174 28.52 25.21 9.99
C GLY A 174 27.49 25.17 11.12
N PRO A 175 26.29 24.62 10.89
CA PRO A 175 25.25 24.58 11.92
C PRO A 175 25.74 23.87 13.17
N SER A 176 25.40 24.42 14.34
CA SER A 176 25.85 23.90 15.64
C SER A 176 25.44 22.43 15.83
N ARG A 177 26.27 21.66 16.54
CA ARG A 177 26.00 20.24 16.83
C ARG A 177 24.62 20.02 17.45
N ARG A 178 24.18 20.94 18.32
CA ARG A 178 22.82 20.95 18.90
C ARG A 178 21.72 21.15 17.84
N ARG A 179 21.92 22.02 16.85
CA ARG A 179 20.93 22.26 15.78
C ARG A 179 20.78 21.04 14.85
N LYS A 180 21.88 20.36 14.54
CA LYS A 180 21.86 19.10 13.78
C LYS A 180 21.14 17.99 14.54
N LEU A 181 21.46 17.83 15.82
CA LEU A 181 20.81 16.83 16.68
C LEU A 181 19.31 17.07 16.81
N ARG A 182 18.88 18.32 17.04
CA ARG A 182 17.45 18.67 17.12
C ARG A 182 16.69 18.32 15.84
N LYS A 183 17.27 18.60 14.66
CA LYS A 183 16.65 18.23 13.38
C LYS A 183 16.48 16.71 13.24
N ALA A 184 17.55 15.96 13.50
CA ALA A 184 17.51 14.50 13.42
C ALA A 184 16.48 13.89 14.40
N VAL A 185 16.38 14.40 15.63
CA VAL A 185 15.37 13.95 16.60
C VAL A 185 13.96 14.23 16.11
N ILE A 186 13.70 15.42 15.56
CA ILE A 186 12.38 15.77 15.02
C ILE A 186 12.02 14.85 13.85
N GLU A 187 12.93 14.61 12.91
CA GLU A 187 12.72 13.69 11.79
C GLU A 187 12.39 12.28 12.26
N ILE A 188 13.15 11.74 13.21
CA ILE A 188 12.90 10.41 13.80
C ILE A 188 11.53 10.36 14.47
N CYS A 189 11.15 11.38 15.24
CA CYS A 189 9.84 11.45 15.88
C CYS A 189 8.71 11.47 14.85
N ILE A 190 8.83 12.27 13.79
CA ILE A 190 7.83 12.34 12.72
C ILE A 190 7.67 10.97 12.05
N ILE A 191 8.76 10.33 11.64
CA ILE A 191 8.73 8.99 11.02
C ILE A 191 8.08 7.97 11.95
N SER A 192 8.43 7.99 13.25
CA SER A 192 7.87 7.08 14.24
C SER A 192 6.35 7.27 14.40
N ILE A 193 5.88 8.53 14.44
CA ILE A 193 4.46 8.85 14.53
C ILE A 193 3.71 8.40 13.27
N LEU A 194 4.25 8.68 12.08
CA LEU A 194 3.63 8.26 10.81
C LEU A 194 3.51 6.74 10.72
N PHE A 195 4.54 6.01 11.15
CA PHE A 195 4.50 4.55 11.21
C PHE A 195 3.40 4.03 12.15
N LEU A 196 3.28 4.61 13.35
CA LEU A 196 2.22 4.24 14.30
C LEU A 196 0.82 4.53 13.73
N LEU A 197 0.63 5.66 13.06
CA LEU A 197 -0.64 6.01 12.41
C LEU A 197 -1.00 5.03 11.29
N MET A 198 -0.02 4.60 10.50
CA MET A 198 -0.22 3.59 9.45
C MET A 198 -0.63 2.23 10.05
N MET A 199 0.03 1.80 11.13
CA MET A 199 -0.32 0.57 11.85
C MET A 199 -1.72 0.66 12.48
N ALA A 200 -2.06 1.78 13.10
CA ALA A 200 -3.39 2.01 13.67
C ALA A 200 -4.48 1.98 12.59
N SER A 201 -4.22 2.60 11.44
CA SER A 201 -5.14 2.60 10.29
C SER A 201 -5.39 1.18 9.77
N PHE A 202 -4.36 0.35 9.70
CA PHE A 202 -4.49 -1.06 9.34
C PHE A 202 -5.40 -1.82 10.33
N LEU A 203 -5.19 -1.66 11.64
CA LEU A 203 -6.03 -2.29 12.65
C LEU A 203 -7.48 -1.82 12.58
N LEU A 204 -7.70 -0.51 12.41
CA LEU A 204 -9.05 0.06 12.25
C LEU A 204 -9.76 -0.49 11.01
N TYR A 205 -9.04 -0.70 9.91
CA TYR A 205 -9.60 -1.33 8.71
C TYR A 205 -10.01 -2.79 8.97
N ILE A 206 -9.17 -3.57 9.67
CA ILE A 206 -9.50 -4.96 10.03
C ILE A 206 -10.71 -5.02 10.97
N VAL A 207 -10.76 -4.17 12.00
CA VAL A 207 -11.90 -4.09 12.92
C VAL A 207 -13.18 -3.72 12.16
N SER A 208 -13.13 -2.75 11.26
CA SER A 208 -14.28 -2.35 10.42
C SER A 208 -14.77 -3.52 9.54
N ARG A 209 -13.85 -4.30 8.97
CA ARG A 209 -14.19 -5.50 8.19
C ARG A 209 -14.85 -6.58 9.05
N ILE A 210 -14.33 -6.85 10.24
CA ILE A 210 -14.93 -7.83 11.15
C ILE A 210 -16.31 -7.35 11.59
N ALA A 211 -16.46 -6.08 11.95
CA ALA A 211 -17.74 -5.51 12.37
C ALA A 211 -18.80 -5.63 11.26
N THR A 212 -18.49 -5.24 10.03
CA THR A 212 -19.43 -5.40 8.90
C THR A 212 -19.76 -6.86 8.62
N LEU A 213 -18.80 -7.78 8.72
CA LEU A 213 -19.10 -9.22 8.58
C LEU A 213 -20.05 -9.71 9.66
N VAL A 214 -19.77 -9.41 10.93
CA VAL A 214 -20.62 -9.82 12.07
C VAL A 214 -22.03 -9.26 11.92
N ILE A 215 -22.16 -7.95 11.64
CA ILE A 215 -23.47 -7.29 11.48
C ILE A 215 -24.24 -7.85 10.28
N ALA A 216 -23.56 -8.18 9.17
CA ALA A 216 -24.21 -8.80 8.03
C ALA A 216 -24.82 -10.15 8.41
N PHE A 217 -24.10 -10.99 9.15
CA PHE A 217 -24.61 -12.28 9.61
C PHE A 217 -25.73 -12.15 10.65
N THR A 218 -25.64 -11.20 11.58
CA THR A 218 -26.71 -10.99 12.55
C THR A 218 -27.99 -10.46 11.88
N SER A 219 -27.86 -9.61 10.87
CA SER A 219 -28.99 -9.08 10.10
C SER A 219 -29.74 -10.17 9.30
N LEU A 220 -29.06 -11.25 8.90
CA LEU A 220 -29.71 -12.40 8.26
C LEU A 220 -30.63 -13.17 9.21
N ARG A 221 -30.43 -13.07 10.53
CA ARG A 221 -31.28 -13.74 11.52
C ARG A 221 -32.64 -13.07 11.69
N SER A 222 -32.71 -11.77 11.46
CA SER A 222 -33.90 -10.92 11.68
C SER A 222 -34.28 -10.17 10.40
N LEU A 223 -34.56 -10.94 9.34
CA LEU A 223 -34.96 -10.38 8.05
C LEU A 223 -36.26 -9.58 8.18
N PRO A 224 -36.37 -8.40 7.55
CA PRO A 224 -37.61 -7.64 7.54
C PRO A 224 -38.74 -8.46 6.89
N PRO A 225 -40.01 -8.31 7.33
CA PRO A 225 -41.13 -9.13 6.85
C PRO A 225 -41.27 -9.17 5.32
N GLY A 226 -40.92 -8.07 4.64
CA GLY A 226 -40.92 -7.97 3.17
C GLY A 226 -39.94 -8.91 2.47
N ALA A 227 -38.85 -9.33 3.14
CA ALA A 227 -37.90 -10.31 2.59
C ALA A 227 -38.43 -11.76 2.66
N LEU A 228 -39.47 -12.01 3.45
CA LEU A 228 -40.18 -13.29 3.50
C LEU A 228 -41.35 -13.35 2.52
N MET A 229 -41.70 -12.24 1.87
CA MET A 229 -42.77 -12.22 0.87
C MET A 229 -42.24 -12.80 -0.45
N THR A 230 -43.02 -13.69 -1.05
CA THR A 230 -42.74 -14.23 -2.39
C THR A 230 -42.77 -13.10 -3.40
N VAL A 231 -41.63 -12.84 -4.05
CA VAL A 231 -41.55 -11.91 -5.18
C VAL A 231 -42.37 -12.50 -6.33
N GLU A 232 -43.42 -11.78 -6.75
CA GLU A 232 -44.22 -12.10 -7.95
C GLU A 232 -43.39 -11.83 -9.21
N TRP A 233 -42.47 -12.72 -9.56
CA TRP A 233 -41.58 -12.58 -10.73
C TRP A 233 -42.31 -12.36 -12.07
N THR A 234 -43.59 -12.75 -12.12
CA THR A 234 -44.51 -12.58 -13.25
C THR A 234 -44.78 -11.12 -13.61
N THR A 235 -44.67 -10.17 -12.66
CA THR A 235 -44.81 -8.72 -12.94
C THR A 235 -43.57 -8.09 -13.56
N PHE A 236 -42.41 -8.78 -13.54
CA PHE A 236 -41.19 -8.30 -14.22
C PHE A 236 -41.07 -8.79 -15.66
N ILE A 237 -41.97 -9.66 -16.12
CA ILE A 237 -42.02 -10.10 -17.51
C ILE A 237 -42.69 -8.96 -18.30
N PRO A 238 -41.97 -8.21 -19.15
CA PRO A 238 -42.59 -7.19 -19.97
C PRO A 238 -43.69 -7.86 -20.80
N HIS A 239 -44.93 -7.37 -20.66
CA HIS A 239 -46.07 -7.90 -21.38
C HIS A 239 -45.91 -7.56 -22.87
N VAL A 240 -45.28 -8.46 -23.62
CA VAL A 240 -45.16 -8.36 -25.08
C VAL A 240 -46.50 -8.74 -25.68
N GLY A 241 -47.43 -7.78 -25.73
CA GLY A 241 -48.64 -7.90 -26.54
C GLY A 241 -49.93 -7.52 -25.82
N SER A 242 -50.42 -6.31 -26.10
CA SER A 242 -51.78 -6.05 -26.63
C SER A 242 -52.02 -4.53 -26.62
N SER A 243 -51.71 -3.92 -27.76
CA SER A 243 -52.31 -2.65 -28.21
C SER A 243 -53.60 -2.98 -28.96
#